data_AF-A0A9D1N1U8-F1
#
_entry.id   AF-A0A9D1N1U8-F1
#
_cell.length_a   1.000
_cell.length_b   1.000
_cell.length_c   1.000
_cell.angle_alpha   90.00
_cell.angle_beta   90.00
_cell.angle_gamma   90.00
#
_symmetry.space_group_name_H-M   'P 1'
#
loop_
_entity.id
_entity.type
_entity.pdbx_description
1 polymer ?
#
loop_
_entity_poly.entity_id
_entity_poly.type
_entity_poly.pdbx_seq_one_letter_code
_entity_poly.pdbx_strand_id
1 'polypeptide(L)'
;MVDFLIFILVLVLASLLVYVMAYTVYFTACVFNSTKAKRFLLKQKYNAAAQPNNMIIIIYARNNESTIVPLLEALNKQNYNRENYQTHIILDHCTDNSSNILEFIGGAKIWRVGENAPVGKDEAVSWILEGLLSYQNVDAFVFLSADRYIDENFLPSINANLYGENILVGSTDYIARKKTLLNAIKTTYHSYTDRILNCGRSLMGFANIVDSDMFVIRKEVLDKIKCVDFKDINSELKYTTLLVRNGFVPKFCPLIKTYTSIDNFKDRKQSISYKISLVWNCLPLLIKSSPKFGEFLINTLTPNFWLLILIYAGLLSFTNSYELPKFGFINFNLIFFFFGVLTLSFIASLFTSKIGKGNIIYLLLYPVYSLLKIFLHIPVIGTVINKLTNNKDDEDREMSTVDVYVTDGKNNLKCKLDLISESGLVKAVFRFKKKKYSSSSQIRMVDAIKEVSDKLNEHGFRIKICQSCGFFNLKMDGSTNMIKGYCNKPVVQNESDIPLDTILWNSCPYYVPQEVNKIIDINSFREN
;
A
#
# COMPACT_ATOMS: atom_id res chain seq x y z
N MET A 1 16.43 -28.23 33.84
CA MET A 1 15.96 -28.07 32.45
C MET A 1 14.45 -27.82 32.39
N VAL A 2 13.64 -28.64 33.08
CA VAL A 2 12.18 -28.47 33.16
C VAL A 2 11.77 -27.13 33.78
N ASP A 3 12.38 -26.72 34.91
CA ASP A 3 12.06 -25.43 35.54
C ASP A 3 12.41 -24.22 34.67
N PHE A 4 13.50 -24.32 33.89
CA PHE A 4 13.91 -23.28 32.94
C PHE A 4 12.93 -23.16 31.77
N LEU A 5 12.45 -24.29 31.24
CA LEU A 5 11.44 -24.31 30.18
C LEU A 5 10.10 -23.75 30.68
N ILE A 6 9.69 -24.11 31.90
CA ILE A 6 8.48 -23.58 32.55
C ILE A 6 8.62 -22.07 32.75
N PHE A 7 9.77 -21.60 33.21
CA PHE A 7 10.04 -20.16 33.37
C PHE A 7 9.89 -19.39 32.05
N ILE A 8 10.48 -19.89 30.96
CA ILE A 8 10.34 -19.29 29.63
C ILE A 8 8.87 -19.27 29.18
N LEU A 9 8.16 -20.39 29.33
CA LEU A 9 6.75 -20.47 28.96
C LEU A 9 5.91 -19.42 29.70
N VAL A 10 6.10 -19.30 31.02
CA VAL A 10 5.41 -18.31 31.84
C VAL A 10 5.73 -16.88 31.38
N LEU A 11 7.00 -16.58 31.05
CA LEU A 11 7.39 -15.27 30.56
C LEU A 11 6.70 -14.93 29.23
N VAL A 12 6.60 -15.90 28.32
CA VAL A 12 5.89 -15.74 27.03
C VAL A 12 4.40 -15.49 27.26
N LEU A 13 3.77 -16.28 28.13
CA LEU A 13 2.35 -16.12 28.45
C LEU A 13 2.05 -14.79 29.16
N ALA A 14 2.92 -14.35 30.07
CA ALA A 14 2.81 -13.05 30.73
C ALA A 14 2.94 -11.90 29.72
N SER A 15 3.92 -11.98 28.81
CA SER A 15 4.11 -10.98 27.75
C SER A 15 2.90 -10.91 26.82
N LEU A 16 2.36 -12.07 26.45
CA LEU A 16 1.15 -12.17 25.63
C LEU A 16 -0.08 -11.58 26.35
N LEU A 17 -0.23 -11.85 27.64
CA LEU A 17 -1.31 -11.29 28.47
C LEU A 17 -1.22 -9.76 28.54
N VAL A 18 -0.05 -9.21 28.85
CA VAL A 18 0.18 -7.75 28.88
C VAL A 18 -0.17 -7.12 27.53
N TYR A 19 0.25 -7.75 26.43
CA TYR A 19 -0.07 -7.29 25.09
C TYR A 19 -1.57 -7.23 24.81
N VAL A 20 -2.33 -8.30 25.10
CA VAL A 20 -3.77 -8.33 24.82
C VAL A 20 -4.56 -7.39 25.75
N MET A 21 -4.12 -7.25 27.00
CA MET A 21 -4.70 -6.28 27.94
C MET A 21 -4.48 -4.84 27.45
N ALA A 22 -3.25 -4.50 27.06
CA ALA A 22 -2.92 -3.18 26.52
C ALA A 22 -3.73 -2.87 25.25
N TYR A 23 -3.83 -3.84 24.34
CA TYR A 23 -4.67 -3.68 23.15
C TYR A 23 -6.15 -3.52 23.49
N THR A 24 -6.65 -4.23 24.50
CA THR A 24 -8.05 -4.12 24.95
C THR A 24 -8.35 -2.71 25.45
N VAL A 25 -7.50 -2.16 26.33
CA VAL A 25 -7.61 -0.78 26.81
C VAL A 25 -7.56 0.20 25.64
N TYR A 26 -6.62 0.00 24.72
CA TYR A 26 -6.46 0.84 23.53
C TYR A 26 -7.70 0.80 22.62
N PHE A 27 -8.27 -0.38 22.37
CA PHE A 27 -9.49 -0.54 21.58
C PHE A 27 -10.69 0.11 22.27
N THR A 28 -10.86 -0.09 23.58
CA THR A 28 -11.89 0.60 24.36
C THR A 28 -11.76 2.12 24.25
N ALA A 29 -10.53 2.65 24.32
CA ALA A 29 -10.27 4.08 24.16
C ALA A 29 -10.61 4.58 22.75
N CYS A 30 -10.32 3.80 21.70
CA CYS A 30 -10.73 4.13 20.33
C CYS A 30 -12.25 4.17 20.19
N VAL A 31 -12.96 3.14 20.70
CA VAL A 31 -14.43 3.09 20.70
C VAL A 31 -15.00 4.29 21.43
N PHE A 32 -14.54 4.56 22.65
CA PHE A 32 -15.01 5.70 23.43
C PHE A 32 -14.79 7.04 22.72
N ASN A 33 -13.62 7.26 22.11
CA ASN A 33 -13.36 8.50 21.38
C ASN A 33 -14.15 8.58 20.07
N SER A 34 -14.41 7.47 19.39
CA SER A 34 -15.23 7.45 18.17
C SER A 34 -16.69 7.92 18.41
N THR A 35 -17.23 7.78 19.63
CA THR A 35 -18.54 8.36 20.00
C THR A 35 -18.59 9.88 19.84
N LYS A 36 -17.43 10.53 19.92
CA LYS A 36 -17.25 11.99 19.80
C LYS A 36 -17.04 12.43 18.35
N ALA A 37 -17.35 11.60 17.35
CA ALA A 37 -17.21 11.93 15.92
C ALA A 37 -17.93 13.23 15.50
N LYS A 38 -18.97 13.67 16.25
CA LYS A 38 -19.58 14.99 16.04
C LYS A 38 -18.59 16.16 16.14
N ARG A 39 -17.44 15.99 16.81
CA ARG A 39 -16.36 16.99 16.86
C ARG A 39 -15.80 17.35 15.48
N PHE A 40 -15.78 16.41 14.53
CA PHE A 40 -15.36 16.71 13.15
C PHE A 40 -16.31 17.73 12.50
N LEU A 41 -17.63 17.55 12.68
CA LEU A 41 -18.64 18.48 12.18
C LEU A 41 -18.56 19.85 12.87
N LEU A 42 -18.33 19.87 14.18
CA LEU A 42 -18.15 21.13 14.91
C LEU A 42 -16.91 21.88 14.45
N LYS A 43 -15.79 21.17 14.25
CA LYS A 43 -14.55 21.73 13.69
C LYS A 43 -14.79 22.30 12.28
N GLN A 44 -15.49 21.56 11.43
CA GLN A 44 -15.85 22.05 10.09
C GLN A 44 -16.69 23.33 10.14
N LYS A 45 -17.73 23.37 11.00
CA LYS A 45 -18.57 24.56 11.16
C LYS A 45 -17.79 25.76 11.70
N TYR A 46 -16.94 25.54 12.70
CA TYR A 46 -16.12 26.59 13.30
C TYR A 46 -15.13 27.18 12.27
N ASN A 47 -14.51 26.33 11.46
CA ASN A 47 -13.56 26.74 10.44
C ASN A 47 -14.22 27.06 9.08
N ALA A 48 -15.56 27.10 8.99
CA ALA A 48 -16.25 27.39 7.74
C ALA A 48 -16.01 28.84 7.26
N ALA A 49 -15.81 29.76 8.20
CA ALA A 49 -15.48 31.17 7.93
C ALA A 49 -13.96 31.44 7.90
N ALA A 50 -13.13 30.40 8.01
CA ALA A 50 -11.69 30.57 7.95
C ALA A 50 -11.26 30.89 6.51
N GLN A 51 -10.10 31.55 6.36
CA GLN A 51 -9.59 31.93 5.04
C GLN A 51 -9.48 30.71 4.11
N PRO A 52 -9.68 30.87 2.79
CA PRO A 52 -9.45 29.76 1.87
C PRO A 52 -7.95 29.48 1.75
N ASN A 53 -7.55 28.21 1.85
CA ASN A 53 -6.22 27.73 1.50
C ASN A 53 -6.12 27.53 -0.02
N ASN A 54 -4.99 27.91 -0.62
CA ASN A 54 -4.67 27.62 -2.01
C ASN A 54 -4.22 26.17 -2.17
N MET A 55 -4.97 25.37 -2.93
CA MET A 55 -4.75 23.93 -3.05
C MET A 55 -4.32 23.52 -4.45
N ILE A 56 -3.35 22.61 -4.55
CA ILE A 56 -3.07 21.88 -5.79
C ILE A 56 -3.64 20.48 -5.68
N ILE A 57 -4.53 20.13 -6.60
CA ILE A 57 -5.13 18.80 -6.68
C ILE A 57 -4.37 18.02 -7.74
N ILE A 58 -3.73 16.93 -7.34
CA ILE A 58 -3.00 16.01 -8.21
C ILE A 58 -3.84 14.75 -8.38
N ILE A 59 -4.35 14.53 -9.59
CA ILE A 59 -5.13 13.37 -9.97
C ILE A 59 -4.24 12.41 -10.74
N TYR A 60 -4.06 11.20 -10.24
CA TYR A 60 -3.39 10.13 -10.98
C TYR A 60 -4.41 9.28 -11.73
N ALA A 61 -4.20 9.09 -13.04
CA ALA A 61 -5.09 8.33 -13.91
C ALA A 61 -4.32 7.33 -14.77
N ARG A 62 -4.91 6.14 -14.92
CA ARG A 62 -4.47 5.12 -15.87
C ARG A 62 -5.69 4.38 -16.41
N ASN A 63 -6.02 4.63 -17.67
CA ASN A 63 -7.19 4.07 -18.35
C ASN A 63 -8.49 4.24 -17.54
N ASN A 64 -8.75 5.48 -17.09
CA ASN A 64 -9.87 5.83 -16.22
C ASN A 64 -10.91 6.72 -16.93
N GLU A 65 -11.07 6.59 -18.26
CA GLU A 65 -11.98 7.42 -19.07
C GLU A 65 -13.38 7.55 -18.45
N SER A 66 -13.96 6.43 -17.98
CA SER A 66 -15.32 6.40 -17.43
C SER A 66 -15.52 7.13 -16.10
N THR A 67 -14.44 7.41 -15.35
CA THR A 67 -14.53 7.99 -13.99
C THR A 67 -13.88 9.37 -13.89
N ILE A 68 -12.85 9.65 -14.70
CA ILE A 68 -12.12 10.91 -14.64
C ILE A 68 -12.96 12.11 -15.06
N VAL A 69 -13.85 11.93 -16.05
CA VAL A 69 -14.75 12.99 -16.52
C VAL A 69 -15.74 13.41 -15.42
N PRO A 70 -16.53 12.47 -14.84
CA PRO A 70 -17.37 12.79 -13.68
C PRO A 70 -16.61 13.43 -12.52
N LEU A 71 -15.37 12.98 -12.25
CA LEU A 71 -14.55 13.53 -11.18
C LEU A 71 -14.21 15.00 -11.42
N LEU A 72 -13.84 15.36 -12.64
CA LEU A 72 -13.54 16.76 -12.98
C LEU A 72 -14.76 17.65 -12.98
N GLU A 73 -15.89 17.16 -13.46
CA GLU A 73 -17.16 17.87 -13.33
C GLU A 73 -17.50 18.14 -11.87
N ALA A 74 -17.32 17.14 -10.99
CA ALA A 74 -17.53 17.29 -9.56
C ALA A 74 -16.53 18.28 -8.93
N LEU A 75 -15.28 18.31 -9.40
CA LEU A 75 -14.28 19.29 -8.99
C LEU A 75 -14.62 20.71 -9.45
N ASN A 76 -15.19 20.88 -10.64
CA ASN A 76 -15.63 22.18 -11.14
C ASN A 76 -16.92 22.68 -10.45
N LYS A 77 -17.69 21.79 -9.83
CA LYS A 77 -18.92 22.08 -9.06
C LYS A 77 -18.68 22.13 -7.54
N GLN A 78 -17.44 22.29 -7.09
CA GLN A 78 -17.15 22.39 -5.65
C GLN A 78 -17.68 23.70 -5.08
N ASN A 79 -18.16 23.66 -3.83
CA ASN A 79 -18.53 24.85 -3.05
C ASN A 79 -17.27 25.58 -2.52
N TYR A 80 -16.29 25.79 -3.38
CA TYR A 80 -14.99 26.36 -3.08
C TYR A 80 -14.53 27.23 -4.25
N ASN A 81 -14.06 28.45 -3.98
CA ASN A 81 -13.73 29.39 -5.05
C ASN A 81 -12.63 28.83 -5.97
N ARG A 82 -12.86 28.92 -7.29
CA ARG A 82 -12.00 28.37 -8.33
C ARG A 82 -10.58 28.92 -8.32
N GLU A 83 -10.42 30.16 -7.88
CA GLU A 83 -9.11 30.82 -7.76
C GLU A 83 -8.22 30.17 -6.69
N ASN A 84 -8.83 29.51 -5.70
CA ASN A 84 -8.13 28.90 -4.57
C ASN A 84 -7.74 27.44 -4.82
N TYR A 85 -7.92 26.91 -6.04
CA TYR A 85 -7.37 25.60 -6.38
C TYR A 85 -7.03 25.41 -7.85
N GLN A 86 -5.97 24.65 -8.10
CA GLN A 86 -5.56 24.22 -9.43
C GLN A 86 -5.61 22.70 -9.53
N THR A 87 -6.09 22.19 -10.66
CA THR A 87 -6.17 20.74 -10.91
C THR A 87 -5.08 20.32 -11.88
N HIS A 88 -4.27 19.35 -11.47
CA HIS A 88 -3.20 18.73 -12.24
C HIS A 88 -3.56 17.25 -12.43
N ILE A 89 -3.65 16.80 -13.67
CA ILE A 89 -4.00 15.42 -14.01
C ILE A 89 -2.78 14.76 -14.62
N ILE A 90 -2.38 13.63 -14.06
CA ILE A 90 -1.34 12.78 -14.62
C ILE A 90 -2.02 11.65 -15.38
N LEU A 91 -1.77 11.57 -16.68
CA LEU A 91 -2.13 10.46 -17.54
C LEU A 91 -0.90 9.57 -17.69
N ASP A 92 -0.87 8.45 -16.94
CA ASP A 92 0.24 7.50 -16.97
C ASP A 92 -0.05 6.37 -17.95
N HIS A 93 0.50 6.50 -19.16
CA HIS A 93 0.31 5.54 -20.26
C HIS A 93 -1.18 5.21 -20.50
N CYS A 94 -2.02 6.25 -20.65
CA CYS A 94 -3.41 6.06 -21.01
C CYS A 94 -3.55 5.76 -22.51
N THR A 95 -4.17 4.64 -22.83
CA THR A 95 -4.47 4.20 -24.21
C THR A 95 -5.94 4.36 -24.58
N ASP A 96 -6.78 4.79 -23.63
CA ASP A 96 -8.18 5.12 -23.82
C ASP A 96 -8.37 6.60 -24.22
N ASN A 97 -9.61 7.07 -24.42
CA ASN A 97 -9.85 8.45 -24.86
C ASN A 97 -9.72 9.48 -23.73
N SER A 98 -9.13 9.12 -22.57
CA SER A 98 -8.94 10.03 -21.44
C SER A 98 -8.26 11.33 -21.87
N SER A 99 -7.21 11.28 -22.68
CA SER A 99 -6.49 12.48 -23.13
C SER A 99 -7.36 13.42 -23.96
N ASN A 100 -8.07 12.87 -24.95
CA ASN A 100 -8.88 13.64 -25.89
C ASN A 100 -10.06 14.28 -25.17
N ILE A 101 -10.77 13.54 -24.32
CA ILE A 101 -11.98 14.04 -23.65
C ILE A 101 -11.65 15.17 -22.68
N LEU A 102 -10.50 15.10 -22.01
CA LEU A 102 -10.07 16.11 -21.05
C LEU A 102 -9.75 17.48 -21.67
N GLU A 103 -9.28 17.50 -22.92
CA GLU A 103 -9.02 18.76 -23.63
C GLU A 103 -10.31 19.56 -23.87
N PHE A 104 -11.47 18.88 -23.93
CA PHE A 104 -12.78 19.54 -24.08
C PHE A 104 -13.37 20.04 -22.76
N ILE A 105 -12.98 19.47 -21.61
CA ILE A 105 -13.60 19.75 -20.31
C ILE A 105 -13.01 21.00 -19.62
N GLY A 106 -11.78 21.40 -20.00
CA GLY A 106 -11.13 22.62 -19.51
C GLY A 106 -10.84 22.63 -17.99
N GLY A 107 -10.04 23.60 -17.54
CA GLY A 107 -9.79 23.85 -16.12
C GLY A 107 -8.78 22.94 -15.41
N ALA A 108 -8.09 22.04 -16.12
CA ALA A 108 -7.02 21.24 -15.54
C ALA A 108 -5.75 21.28 -16.40
N LYS A 109 -4.59 21.23 -15.75
CA LYS A 109 -3.28 21.04 -16.40
C LYS A 109 -3.03 19.54 -16.57
N ILE A 110 -2.83 19.10 -17.80
CA ILE A 110 -2.62 17.68 -18.13
C ILE A 110 -1.13 17.39 -18.26
N TRP A 111 -0.66 16.37 -17.55
CA TRP A 111 0.70 15.85 -17.57
C TRP A 111 0.65 14.45 -18.16
N ARG A 112 1.30 14.25 -19.29
CA ARG A 112 1.40 12.94 -19.93
C ARG A 112 2.73 12.34 -19.55
N VAL A 113 2.69 11.14 -18.98
CA VAL A 113 3.88 10.37 -18.62
C VAL A 113 3.74 8.96 -19.16
N GLY A 114 4.87 8.26 -19.27
CA GLY A 114 4.85 6.89 -19.72
C GLY A 114 4.41 6.72 -21.17
N GLU A 115 4.91 7.56 -22.09
CA GLU A 115 4.60 7.50 -23.53
C GLU A 115 4.63 6.06 -24.08
N ASN A 116 5.62 5.30 -23.63
CA ASN A 116 5.88 3.93 -24.05
C ASN A 116 5.31 2.87 -23.09
N ALA A 117 5.20 3.22 -21.81
CA ALA A 117 5.11 2.28 -20.72
C ALA A 117 4.64 3.01 -19.45
N PRO A 118 3.72 2.44 -18.64
CA PRO A 118 3.35 3.04 -17.38
C PRO A 118 4.58 3.16 -16.47
N VAL A 119 4.75 4.35 -15.90
CA VAL A 119 5.82 4.70 -14.96
C VAL A 119 5.40 4.34 -13.53
N GLY A 120 4.10 4.42 -13.24
CA GLY A 120 3.51 4.12 -11.94
C GLY A 120 3.31 5.37 -11.08
N LYS A 121 2.30 5.30 -10.21
CA LYS A 121 1.80 6.42 -9.40
C LYS A 121 2.89 7.15 -8.61
N ASP A 122 3.78 6.40 -7.97
CA ASP A 122 4.83 6.95 -7.12
C ASP A 122 5.78 7.87 -7.89
N GLU A 123 6.38 7.35 -8.96
CA GLU A 123 7.36 8.06 -9.77
C GLU A 123 6.69 9.17 -10.59
N ALA A 124 5.49 8.91 -11.13
CA ALA A 124 4.71 9.90 -11.86
C ALA A 124 4.32 11.11 -11.00
N VAL A 125 3.87 10.88 -9.78
CA VAL A 125 3.54 11.95 -8.82
C VAL A 125 4.80 12.67 -8.38
N SER A 126 5.88 11.95 -8.07
CA SER A 126 7.14 12.55 -7.63
C SER A 126 7.70 13.50 -8.68
N TRP A 127 7.68 13.09 -9.96
CA TRP A 127 8.18 13.90 -11.08
C TRP A 127 7.46 15.25 -11.18
N ILE A 128 6.13 15.27 -11.13
CA ILE A 128 5.41 16.55 -11.20
C ILE A 128 5.57 17.36 -9.91
N LEU A 129 5.70 16.70 -8.76
CA LEU A 129 5.74 17.36 -7.47
C LEU A 129 7.00 18.24 -7.33
N GLU A 130 8.13 17.82 -7.89
CA GLU A 130 9.37 18.61 -7.93
C GLU A 130 9.14 20.01 -8.52
N GLY A 131 8.41 20.09 -9.64
CA GLY A 131 8.07 21.36 -10.27
C GLY A 131 7.05 22.16 -9.46
N LEU A 132 6.04 21.49 -8.90
CA LEU A 132 4.93 22.15 -8.22
C LEU A 132 5.31 22.70 -6.83
N LEU A 133 6.32 22.14 -6.16
CA LEU A 133 6.83 22.67 -4.90
C LEU A 133 7.44 24.07 -5.04
N SER A 134 7.88 24.45 -6.25
CA SER A 134 8.40 25.80 -6.52
C SER A 134 7.33 26.91 -6.45
N TYR A 135 6.03 26.56 -6.50
CA TYR A 135 4.95 27.54 -6.55
C TYR A 135 4.77 28.26 -5.21
N GLN A 136 4.83 29.59 -5.18
CA GLN A 136 4.82 30.38 -3.94
C GLN A 136 3.45 30.45 -3.24
N ASN A 137 2.34 30.43 -3.99
CA ASN A 137 0.98 30.59 -3.46
C ASN A 137 0.24 29.25 -3.34
N VAL A 138 0.83 28.28 -2.64
CA VAL A 138 0.24 26.95 -2.45
C VAL A 138 0.37 26.55 -0.98
N ASP A 139 -0.78 26.32 -0.34
CA ASP A 139 -0.86 25.94 1.08
C ASP A 139 -0.87 24.42 1.27
N ALA A 140 -1.48 23.67 0.34
CA ALA A 140 -1.60 22.22 0.44
C ALA A 140 -1.72 21.51 -0.91
N PHE A 141 -1.34 20.24 -0.90
CA PHE A 141 -1.49 19.29 -2.02
C PHE A 141 -2.54 18.25 -1.66
N VAL A 142 -3.45 17.98 -2.59
CA VAL A 142 -4.50 16.97 -2.51
C VAL A 142 -4.22 15.91 -3.57
N PHE A 143 -3.84 14.70 -3.15
CA PHE A 143 -3.62 13.57 -4.04
C PHE A 143 -4.90 12.73 -4.11
N LEU A 144 -5.36 12.47 -5.33
CA LEU A 144 -6.59 11.75 -5.61
C LEU A 144 -6.38 10.75 -6.76
N SER A 145 -7.00 9.59 -6.67
CA SER A 145 -7.05 8.65 -7.80
C SER A 145 -8.22 8.98 -8.74
N ALA A 146 -8.03 8.83 -10.05
CA ALA A 146 -9.05 9.14 -11.06
C ALA A 146 -10.27 8.19 -11.02
N ASP A 147 -10.18 7.08 -10.30
CA ASP A 147 -11.28 6.14 -10.06
C ASP A 147 -12.21 6.56 -8.90
N ARG A 148 -11.96 7.74 -8.30
CA ARG A 148 -12.76 8.25 -7.18
C ARG A 148 -13.85 9.21 -7.64
N TYR A 149 -14.95 9.19 -6.91
CA TYR A 149 -16.00 10.20 -6.94
C TYR A 149 -15.96 11.01 -5.65
N ILE A 150 -16.36 12.27 -5.72
CA ILE A 150 -16.37 13.22 -4.60
C ILE A 150 -17.69 13.99 -4.54
N ASP A 151 -18.05 14.46 -3.35
CA ASP A 151 -19.20 15.34 -3.14
C ASP A 151 -18.82 16.82 -3.34
N GLU A 152 -19.81 17.70 -3.55
CA GLU A 152 -19.66 19.17 -3.73
C GLU A 152 -18.94 19.88 -2.55
N ASN A 153 -18.95 19.27 -1.36
CA ASN A 153 -18.34 19.80 -0.14
C ASN A 153 -16.98 19.17 0.17
N PHE A 154 -16.35 18.49 -0.78
CA PHE A 154 -15.05 17.84 -0.60
C PHE A 154 -13.92 18.84 -0.29
N LEU A 155 -13.70 19.86 -1.13
CA LEU A 155 -12.67 20.88 -0.90
C LEU A 155 -12.94 21.76 0.34
N PRO A 156 -14.17 22.21 0.62
CA PRO A 156 -14.49 22.90 1.87
C PRO A 156 -14.17 22.06 3.11
N SER A 157 -14.43 20.75 3.07
CA SER A 157 -14.10 19.82 4.16
C SER A 157 -12.61 19.72 4.39
N ILE A 158 -11.80 19.73 3.32
CA ILE A 158 -10.34 19.76 3.41
C ILE A 158 -9.88 21.08 4.02
N ASN A 159 -10.31 22.22 3.45
CA ASN A 159 -9.94 23.56 3.92
C ASN A 159 -10.19 23.73 5.43
N ALA A 160 -11.39 23.38 5.89
CA ALA A 160 -11.76 23.53 7.29
C ALA A 160 -10.91 22.66 8.25
N ASN A 161 -10.37 21.53 7.78
CA ASN A 161 -9.55 20.65 8.60
C ASN A 161 -8.06 21.02 8.59
N LEU A 162 -7.56 21.63 7.51
CA LEU A 162 -6.18 22.11 7.41
C LEU A 162 -5.83 23.13 8.50
N TYR A 163 -6.80 23.87 9.04
CA TYR A 163 -6.61 24.81 10.15
C TYR A 163 -6.13 24.20 11.47
N GLY A 164 -6.16 22.88 11.62
CA GLY A 164 -5.60 22.23 12.80
C GLY A 164 -4.75 21.01 12.50
N GLU A 165 -4.68 20.56 11.25
CA GLU A 165 -3.92 19.37 10.87
C GLU A 165 -3.05 19.67 9.63
N ASN A 166 -1.86 19.09 9.62
CA ASN A 166 -0.93 19.24 8.49
C ASN A 166 -1.12 18.16 7.43
N ILE A 167 -1.73 17.03 7.82
CA ILE A 167 -1.90 15.86 6.97
C ILE A 167 -3.27 15.25 7.23
N LEU A 168 -4.04 15.02 6.16
CA LEU A 168 -5.38 14.45 6.23
C LEU A 168 -5.50 13.22 5.34
N VAL A 169 -6.26 12.23 5.82
CA VAL A 169 -6.70 11.04 5.10
C VAL A 169 -8.22 11.01 5.13
N GLY A 170 -8.83 10.71 3.99
CA GLY A 170 -10.28 10.67 3.84
C GLY A 170 -10.90 9.30 4.13
N SER A 171 -12.24 9.28 4.14
CA SER A 171 -13.02 8.03 4.13
C SER A 171 -13.31 7.61 2.69
N THR A 172 -13.34 6.30 2.45
CA THR A 172 -13.72 5.72 1.16
C THR A 172 -14.96 4.84 1.32
N ASP A 173 -16.05 5.21 0.68
CA ASP A 173 -17.23 4.36 0.58
C ASP A 173 -17.18 3.56 -0.74
N TYR A 174 -17.28 2.24 -0.62
CA TYR A 174 -17.27 1.35 -1.78
C TYR A 174 -18.69 1.05 -2.28
N ILE A 175 -18.92 1.34 -3.55
CA ILE A 175 -20.20 1.12 -4.23
C ILE A 175 -20.14 -0.21 -4.98
N ALA A 176 -21.07 -1.10 -4.67
CA ALA A 176 -21.16 -2.40 -5.34
C ALA A 176 -22.35 -2.44 -6.31
N ARG A 177 -22.09 -2.71 -7.59
CA ARG A 177 -23.15 -2.93 -8.61
C ARG A 177 -24.01 -4.17 -8.30
N LYS A 178 -23.40 -5.21 -7.74
CA LYS A 178 -24.08 -6.44 -7.29
C LYS A 178 -23.87 -6.66 -5.79
N LYS A 179 -24.95 -6.94 -5.07
CA LYS A 179 -24.92 -7.34 -3.65
C LYS A 179 -24.53 -8.81 -3.52
N THR A 180 -23.23 -9.08 -3.49
CA THR A 180 -22.71 -10.40 -3.12
C THR A 180 -22.33 -10.43 -1.63
N LEU A 181 -22.32 -11.62 -1.02
CA LEU A 181 -21.90 -11.80 0.36
C LEU A 181 -20.48 -11.25 0.58
N LEU A 182 -19.55 -11.54 -0.33
CA LEU A 182 -18.18 -11.08 -0.26
C LEU A 182 -18.06 -9.54 -0.30
N ASN A 183 -18.79 -8.89 -1.21
CA ASN A 183 -18.78 -7.43 -1.31
C ASN A 183 -19.35 -6.81 -0.02
N ALA A 184 -20.44 -7.37 0.51
CA ALA A 184 -21.04 -6.90 1.75
C ALA A 184 -20.10 -7.03 2.97
N ILE A 185 -19.32 -8.12 3.03
CA ILE A 185 -18.27 -8.33 4.04
C ILE A 185 -17.19 -7.24 3.94
N LYS A 186 -16.65 -7.00 2.73
CA LYS A 186 -15.58 -6.02 2.51
C LYS A 186 -16.03 -4.60 2.83
N THR A 187 -17.17 -4.17 2.30
CA THR A 187 -17.71 -2.82 2.50
C THR A 187 -18.01 -2.56 3.98
N THR A 188 -18.69 -3.50 4.64
CA THR A 188 -19.06 -3.34 6.05
C THR A 188 -17.84 -3.27 6.96
N TYR A 189 -16.85 -4.14 6.75
CA TYR A 189 -15.63 -4.12 7.55
C TYR A 189 -14.82 -2.83 7.35
N HIS A 190 -14.73 -2.35 6.12
CA HIS A 190 -14.03 -1.09 5.83
C HIS A 190 -14.72 0.10 6.49
N SER A 191 -16.04 0.27 6.30
CA SER A 191 -16.80 1.33 6.95
C SER A 191 -16.77 1.24 8.48
N TYR A 192 -16.74 0.03 9.05
CA TYR A 192 -16.55 -0.17 10.49
C TYR A 192 -15.19 0.37 10.96
N THR A 193 -14.13 0.02 10.25
CA THR A 193 -12.74 0.42 10.55
C THR A 193 -12.59 1.93 10.52
N ASP A 194 -13.13 2.59 9.49
CA ASP A 194 -13.13 4.05 9.36
C ASP A 194 -13.84 4.72 10.55
N ARG A 195 -15.06 4.28 10.86
CA ARG A 195 -15.92 4.92 11.86
C ARG A 195 -15.45 4.70 13.29
N ILE A 196 -14.81 3.57 13.58
CA ILE A 196 -14.39 3.21 14.94
C ILE A 196 -12.90 3.44 15.13
N LEU A 197 -12.06 2.75 14.36
CA LEU A 197 -10.62 2.76 14.57
C LEU A 197 -10.01 4.06 14.06
N ASN A 198 -10.25 4.44 12.80
CA ASN A 198 -9.58 5.61 12.21
C ASN A 198 -10.07 6.93 12.84
N CYS A 199 -11.38 7.06 13.05
CA CYS A 199 -11.98 8.14 13.83
C CYS A 199 -11.46 8.18 15.28
N GLY A 200 -11.47 7.05 15.99
CA GLY A 200 -11.02 6.97 17.38
C GLY A 200 -9.57 7.40 17.54
N ARG A 201 -8.68 6.85 16.70
CA ARG A 201 -7.26 7.22 16.65
C ARG A 201 -7.05 8.71 16.40
N SER A 202 -7.75 9.28 15.42
CA SER A 202 -7.59 10.68 15.06
C SER A 202 -7.96 11.61 16.22
N LEU A 203 -9.09 11.33 16.88
CA LEU A 203 -9.58 12.08 18.03
C LEU A 203 -8.69 11.92 19.29
N MET A 204 -7.93 10.83 19.38
CA MET A 204 -6.92 10.60 20.42
C MET A 204 -5.58 11.27 20.11
N GLY A 205 -5.41 11.87 18.94
CA GLY A 205 -4.12 12.46 18.59
C GLY A 205 -3.14 11.49 17.91
N PHE A 206 -3.57 10.27 17.56
CA PHE A 206 -2.75 9.25 16.89
C PHE A 206 -2.82 9.31 15.35
N ALA A 207 -1.87 8.62 14.70
CA ALA A 207 -1.68 8.61 13.25
C ALA A 207 -2.56 7.57 12.55
N ASN A 208 -3.02 7.86 11.34
CA ASN A 208 -3.58 6.84 10.43
C ASN A 208 -2.61 6.57 9.30
N ILE A 209 -2.70 5.39 8.69
CA ILE A 209 -1.90 5.06 7.51
C ILE A 209 -2.38 5.95 6.35
N VAL A 210 -1.44 6.52 5.62
CA VAL A 210 -1.72 7.29 4.40
C VAL A 210 -2.39 6.40 3.36
N ASP A 211 -3.48 6.88 2.76
CA ASP A 211 -4.08 6.28 1.57
C ASP A 211 -3.71 7.14 0.36
N SER A 212 -2.81 6.65 -0.49
CA SER A 212 -2.35 7.43 -1.65
C SER A 212 -3.50 7.80 -2.60
N ASP A 213 -4.63 7.10 -2.58
CA ASP A 213 -5.79 7.40 -3.44
C ASP A 213 -6.64 8.55 -2.91
N MET A 214 -6.52 8.89 -1.63
CA MET A 214 -7.06 10.11 -1.05
C MET A 214 -6.21 10.61 0.13
N PHE A 215 -5.28 11.52 -0.17
CA PHE A 215 -4.31 12.04 0.78
C PHE A 215 -4.15 13.56 0.63
N VAL A 216 -4.13 14.28 1.74
CA VAL A 216 -3.84 15.73 1.75
C VAL A 216 -2.64 16.01 2.64
N ILE A 217 -1.77 16.89 2.19
CA ILE A 217 -0.59 17.31 2.93
C ILE A 217 -0.33 18.80 2.72
N ARG A 218 -0.05 19.53 3.80
CA ARG A 218 0.37 20.94 3.69
C ARG A 218 1.71 21.05 2.99
N LYS A 219 1.89 22.09 2.18
CA LYS A 219 3.13 22.36 1.46
C LYS A 219 4.34 22.40 2.41
N GLU A 220 4.21 23.05 3.56
CA GLU A 220 5.28 23.14 4.58
C GLU A 220 5.83 21.76 5.03
N VAL A 221 5.02 20.71 4.97
CA VAL A 221 5.46 19.35 5.31
C VAL A 221 6.24 18.77 4.15
N LEU A 222 5.76 18.94 2.93
CA LEU A 222 6.48 18.50 1.73
C LEU A 222 7.79 19.28 1.53
N ASP A 223 7.87 20.55 1.90
CA ASP A 223 9.13 21.32 1.85
C ASP A 223 10.19 20.74 2.81
N LYS A 224 9.74 20.13 3.93
CA LYS A 224 10.61 19.48 4.92
C LYS A 224 10.97 18.04 4.54
N ILE A 225 9.98 17.25 4.13
CA ILE A 225 10.14 15.82 3.82
C ILE A 225 10.67 15.60 2.41
N LYS A 226 10.35 16.50 1.48
CA LYS A 226 10.79 16.56 0.07
C LYS A 226 10.45 15.34 -0.79
N CYS A 227 9.61 14.43 -0.31
CA CYS A 227 9.21 13.25 -1.06
C CYS A 227 7.82 12.75 -0.67
N VAL A 228 7.29 11.89 -1.54
CA VAL A 228 6.16 10.99 -1.26
C VAL A 228 6.60 9.55 -1.56
N ASP A 229 5.90 8.56 -1.02
CA ASP A 229 6.16 7.14 -1.32
C ASP A 229 4.82 6.38 -1.45
N PHE A 230 4.33 6.27 -2.69
CA PHE A 230 3.01 5.75 -3.08
C PHE A 230 3.10 4.46 -3.90
N LYS A 231 4.24 3.76 -3.86
CA LYS A 231 4.50 2.59 -4.70
C LYS A 231 3.53 1.44 -4.43
N ASP A 232 3.28 1.13 -3.17
CA ASP A 232 2.34 0.11 -2.71
C ASP A 232 1.92 0.33 -1.25
N ILE A 233 1.08 -0.56 -0.73
CA ILE A 233 0.54 -0.47 0.64
C ILE A 233 1.60 -0.62 1.74
N ASN A 234 2.73 -1.31 1.47
CA ASN A 234 3.84 -1.40 2.42
C ASN A 234 4.61 -0.07 2.43
N SER A 235 4.75 0.54 1.25
CA SER A 235 5.41 1.82 1.06
C SER A 235 4.60 2.97 1.68
N GLU A 236 3.26 2.93 1.59
CA GLU A 236 2.37 3.84 2.34
C GLU A 236 2.57 3.73 3.87
N LEU A 237 2.74 2.51 4.40
CA LEU A 237 3.05 2.30 5.82
C LEU A 237 4.44 2.87 6.19
N LYS A 238 5.44 2.66 5.35
CA LYS A 238 6.79 3.23 5.52
C LYS A 238 6.77 4.76 5.48
N TYR A 239 6.06 5.33 4.52
CA TYR A 239 5.90 6.78 4.39
C TYR A 239 5.21 7.36 5.62
N THR A 240 4.13 6.73 6.09
CA THR A 240 3.46 7.12 7.33
C THR A 240 4.42 7.07 8.52
N THR A 241 5.27 6.03 8.60
CA THR A 241 6.28 5.90 9.66
C THR A 241 7.29 7.06 9.63
N LEU A 242 7.74 7.45 8.44
CA LEU A 242 8.63 8.60 8.23
C LEU A 242 7.97 9.92 8.69
N LEU A 243 6.72 10.15 8.29
CA LEU A 243 5.97 11.35 8.66
C LEU A 243 5.81 11.47 10.19
N VAL A 244 5.38 10.38 10.84
CA VAL A 244 5.14 10.38 12.30
C VAL A 244 6.44 10.55 13.09
N ARG A 245 7.55 9.97 12.60
CA ARG A 245 8.88 10.17 13.20
C ARG A 245 9.26 11.66 13.19
N ASN A 246 8.97 12.36 12.09
CA ASN A 246 9.22 13.79 11.93
C ASN A 246 8.15 14.68 12.58
N GLY A 247 7.27 14.11 13.42
CA GLY A 247 6.25 14.86 14.16
C GLY A 247 4.99 15.20 13.36
N PHE A 248 4.90 14.79 12.08
CA PHE A 248 3.73 14.99 11.26
C PHE A 248 2.81 13.78 11.34
N VAL A 249 1.62 13.99 11.92
CA VAL A 249 0.71 12.90 12.28
C VAL A 249 -0.50 12.90 11.33
N PRO A 250 -0.62 11.94 10.40
CA PRO A 250 -1.76 11.88 9.50
C PRO A 250 -3.08 11.65 10.23
N LYS A 251 -4.07 12.51 9.98
CA LYS A 251 -5.39 12.45 10.60
C LYS A 251 -6.46 11.96 9.66
N PHE A 252 -7.24 11.00 10.11
CA PHE A 252 -8.45 10.61 9.41
C PHE A 252 -9.56 11.62 9.68
N CYS A 253 -10.24 12.05 8.62
CA CYS A 253 -11.44 12.88 8.70
C CYS A 253 -12.59 12.23 7.93
N PRO A 254 -13.69 11.84 8.60
CA PRO A 254 -14.82 11.18 7.94
C PRO A 254 -15.63 12.11 7.02
N LEU A 255 -15.40 13.42 7.08
CA LEU A 255 -16.08 14.42 6.24
C LEU A 255 -15.38 14.61 4.89
N ILE A 256 -14.11 14.23 4.81
CA ILE A 256 -13.37 14.18 3.55
C ILE A 256 -13.68 12.83 2.93
N LYS A 257 -14.74 12.80 2.13
CA LYS A 257 -15.35 11.56 1.69
C LYS A 257 -15.16 11.36 0.18
N THR A 258 -14.74 10.15 -0.17
CA THR A 258 -14.67 9.69 -1.56
C THR A 258 -15.47 8.41 -1.74
N TYR A 259 -15.82 8.12 -2.98
CA TYR A 259 -16.50 6.89 -3.37
C TYR A 259 -15.75 6.20 -4.50
N THR A 260 -15.77 4.88 -4.55
CA THR A 260 -15.22 4.12 -5.69
C THR A 260 -15.97 2.81 -5.88
N SER A 261 -15.81 2.16 -7.03
CA SER A 261 -16.35 0.82 -7.24
C SER A 261 -15.70 -0.18 -6.29
N ILE A 262 -16.47 -1.14 -5.79
CA ILE A 262 -15.93 -2.28 -5.05
C ILE A 262 -14.93 -3.10 -5.89
N ASP A 263 -14.98 -2.97 -7.22
CA ASP A 263 -14.03 -3.60 -8.14
C ASP A 263 -12.60 -3.07 -7.92
N ASN A 264 -12.46 -1.83 -7.44
CA ASN A 264 -11.19 -1.18 -7.12
C ASN A 264 -10.76 -1.39 -5.66
N PHE A 265 -11.47 -2.23 -4.91
CA PHE A 265 -11.13 -2.52 -3.51
C PHE A 265 -9.75 -3.18 -3.42
N LYS A 266 -8.80 -2.48 -2.80
CA LYS A 266 -7.46 -2.99 -2.53
C LYS A 266 -7.53 -4.05 -1.44
N ASP A 267 -7.74 -5.30 -1.86
CA ASP A 267 -7.92 -6.44 -0.98
C ASP A 267 -6.60 -6.92 -0.32
N ARG A 268 -5.50 -6.20 -0.56
CA ARG A 268 -4.16 -6.50 -0.05
C ARG A 268 -3.97 -5.77 1.29
N LYS A 269 -3.48 -6.50 2.30
CA LYS A 269 -3.00 -5.92 3.57
C LYS A 269 -1.48 -5.86 3.55
N GLN A 270 -0.88 -4.99 4.37
CA GLN A 270 0.56 -4.98 4.54
C GLN A 270 1.03 -6.35 5.06
N SER A 271 2.16 -6.82 4.53
CA SER A 271 2.73 -8.10 4.92
C SER A 271 3.08 -8.12 6.41
N ILE A 272 2.80 -9.24 7.09
CA ILE A 272 3.22 -9.45 8.48
C ILE A 272 4.76 -9.40 8.58
N SER A 273 5.48 -10.01 7.63
CA SER A 273 6.95 -9.97 7.62
C SER A 273 7.47 -8.55 7.44
N TYR A 274 6.82 -7.75 6.62
CA TYR A 274 7.17 -6.35 6.41
C TYR A 274 6.93 -5.52 7.67
N LYS A 275 5.76 -5.68 8.31
CA LYS A 275 5.42 -5.01 9.58
C LYS A 275 6.43 -5.32 10.68
N ILE A 276 6.79 -6.59 10.85
CA ILE A 276 7.78 -7.01 11.86
C ILE A 276 9.15 -6.42 11.54
N SER A 277 9.59 -6.51 10.28
CA SER A 277 10.88 -5.93 9.84
C SER A 277 10.93 -4.42 10.08
N LEU A 278 9.86 -3.69 9.73
CA LEU A 278 9.75 -2.25 9.96
C LEU A 278 9.86 -1.90 11.45
N VAL A 279 9.08 -2.56 12.30
CA VAL A 279 9.11 -2.31 13.76
C VAL A 279 10.49 -2.63 14.35
N TRP A 280 11.09 -3.74 13.93
CA TRP A 280 12.42 -4.14 14.40
C TRP A 280 13.49 -3.09 14.03
N ASN A 281 13.48 -2.63 12.78
CA ASN A 281 14.42 -1.62 12.29
C ASN A 281 14.21 -0.24 12.94
N CYS A 282 12.98 0.07 13.35
CA CYS A 282 12.66 1.32 14.03
C CYS A 282 12.77 1.26 15.57
N LEU A 283 12.98 0.09 16.17
CA LEU A 283 13.04 -0.09 17.62
C LEU A 283 14.11 0.80 18.29
N PRO A 284 15.35 0.94 17.76
CA PRO A 284 16.36 1.81 18.35
C PRO A 284 15.98 3.30 18.31
N LEU A 285 15.10 3.68 17.38
CA LEU A 285 14.68 5.08 17.17
C LEU A 285 13.68 5.54 18.23
N LEU A 286 13.02 4.61 18.93
CA LEU A 286 12.01 4.91 19.95
C LEU A 286 12.53 5.82 21.06
N ILE A 287 13.78 5.63 21.48
CA ILE A 287 14.39 6.37 22.61
C ILE A 287 14.45 7.88 22.33
N LYS A 288 14.62 8.28 21.07
CA LYS A 288 14.76 9.67 20.65
C LYS A 288 13.50 10.26 19.99
N SER A 289 12.43 9.49 19.91
CA SER A 289 11.24 9.85 19.13
C SER A 289 10.04 10.22 20.01
N SER A 290 9.03 10.83 19.41
CA SER A 290 7.81 11.21 20.12
C SER A 290 7.00 9.99 20.60
N PRO A 291 6.21 10.11 21.69
CA PRO A 291 5.30 9.04 22.12
C PRO A 291 4.31 8.60 21.03
N LYS A 292 3.94 9.51 20.12
CA LYS A 292 3.06 9.20 18.98
C LYS A 292 3.73 8.27 17.98
N PHE A 293 5.06 8.36 17.82
CA PHE A 293 5.82 7.43 17.00
C PHE A 293 5.87 6.04 17.63
N GLY A 294 6.12 5.96 18.94
CA GLY A 294 6.07 4.69 19.67
C GLY A 294 4.70 4.01 19.59
N GLU A 295 3.63 4.79 19.78
CA GLU A 295 2.25 4.33 19.60
C GLU A 295 2.03 3.76 18.19
N PHE A 296 2.41 4.50 17.14
CA PHE A 296 2.19 4.09 15.76
C PHE A 296 2.93 2.80 15.40
N LEU A 297 4.18 2.63 15.87
CA LEU A 297 4.95 1.42 15.66
C LEU A 297 4.32 0.21 16.33
N ILE A 298 3.90 0.34 17.59
CA ILE A 298 3.22 -0.76 18.30
C ILE A 298 1.89 -1.09 17.62
N ASN A 299 1.12 -0.07 17.22
CA ASN A 299 -0.14 -0.24 16.51
C ASN A 299 0.03 -0.90 15.13
N THR A 300 1.22 -0.84 14.52
CA THR A 300 1.49 -1.55 13.25
C THR A 300 1.31 -3.06 13.39
N LEU A 301 1.56 -3.61 14.59
CA LEU A 301 1.48 -5.03 14.92
C LEU A 301 0.10 -5.47 15.46
N THR A 302 -0.92 -4.62 15.44
CA THR A 302 -2.24 -4.95 15.99
C THR A 302 -2.78 -6.28 15.47
N PRO A 303 -3.31 -7.14 16.35
CA PRO A 303 -3.80 -8.45 15.94
C PRO A 303 -5.18 -8.32 15.29
N ASN A 304 -5.57 -9.31 14.48
CA ASN A 304 -6.96 -9.43 14.07
C ASN A 304 -7.82 -9.77 15.30
N PHE A 305 -9.07 -9.29 15.34
CA PHE A 305 -10.02 -9.53 16.43
C PHE A 305 -10.21 -11.02 16.77
N TRP A 306 -10.18 -11.92 15.79
CA TRP A 306 -10.27 -13.37 16.08
C TRP A 306 -8.99 -13.94 16.66
N LEU A 307 -7.83 -13.47 16.22
CA LEU A 307 -6.57 -13.85 16.84
C LEU A 307 -6.58 -13.43 18.31
N LEU A 308 -7.12 -12.24 18.60
CA LEU A 308 -7.29 -11.75 19.97
C LEU A 308 -8.24 -12.65 20.79
N ILE A 309 -9.40 -13.04 20.24
CA ILE A 309 -10.33 -13.99 20.89
C ILE A 309 -9.65 -15.32 21.16
N LEU A 310 -8.94 -15.88 20.18
CA LEU A 310 -8.23 -17.15 20.32
C LEU A 310 -7.13 -17.08 21.38
N ILE A 311 -6.40 -15.97 21.45
CA ILE A 311 -5.40 -15.76 22.51
C ILE A 311 -6.08 -15.72 23.89
N TYR A 312 -7.16 -14.96 24.06
CA TYR A 312 -7.91 -14.93 25.33
C TYR A 312 -8.47 -16.30 25.70
N ALA A 313 -9.07 -17.02 24.76
CA ALA A 313 -9.60 -18.37 24.98
C ALA A 313 -8.48 -19.35 25.39
N GLY A 314 -7.32 -19.28 24.72
CA GLY A 314 -6.15 -20.08 25.07
C GLY A 314 -5.61 -19.76 26.47
N LEU A 315 -5.50 -18.49 26.83
CA LEU A 315 -5.07 -18.06 28.17
C LEU A 315 -6.05 -18.48 29.27
N LEU A 316 -7.37 -18.38 29.03
CA LEU A 316 -8.40 -18.86 29.96
C LEU A 316 -8.38 -20.38 30.12
N SER A 317 -8.29 -21.12 29.01
CA SER A 317 -8.19 -22.58 29.04
C SER A 317 -6.93 -23.03 29.79
N PHE A 318 -5.81 -22.37 29.54
CA PHE A 318 -4.54 -22.65 30.21
C PHE A 318 -4.63 -22.38 31.72
N THR A 319 -5.10 -21.20 32.14
CA THR A 319 -5.22 -20.86 33.56
C THR A 319 -6.25 -21.68 34.31
N ASN A 320 -7.28 -22.20 33.63
CA ASN A 320 -8.24 -23.13 34.24
C ASN A 320 -7.68 -24.55 34.39
N SER A 321 -6.80 -24.98 33.48
CA SER A 321 -6.24 -26.34 33.48
C SER A 321 -5.02 -26.47 34.38
N TYR A 322 -4.27 -25.39 34.56
CA TYR A 322 -3.05 -25.35 35.36
C TYR A 322 -3.25 -24.37 36.51
N GLU A 323 -3.42 -24.89 37.73
CA GLU A 323 -3.26 -24.09 38.93
C GLU A 323 -1.81 -23.60 38.98
N LEU A 324 -1.57 -22.34 38.64
CA LEU A 324 -0.26 -21.68 38.75
C LEU A 324 -0.26 -20.77 40.00
N PRO A 325 -0.19 -21.33 41.22
CA PRO A 325 -0.17 -20.52 42.45
C PRO A 325 1.11 -19.68 42.59
N LYS A 326 2.16 -19.93 41.79
CA LYS A 326 3.47 -19.26 41.91
C LYS A 326 3.62 -17.96 41.08
N PHE A 327 2.72 -17.66 40.14
CA PHE A 327 2.82 -16.47 39.30
C PHE A 327 1.52 -15.66 39.34
N GLY A 328 1.30 -14.92 40.43
CA GLY A 328 0.05 -14.22 40.72
C GLY A 328 -0.46 -13.20 39.67
N PHE A 329 0.34 -12.88 38.64
CA PHE A 329 -0.05 -11.96 37.56
C PHE A 329 -0.89 -12.62 36.46
N ILE A 330 -0.75 -13.94 36.22
CA ILE A 330 -1.54 -14.68 35.22
C ILE A 330 -2.71 -15.36 35.93
N ASN A 331 -3.74 -14.58 36.24
CA ASN A 331 -4.93 -15.04 36.98
C ASN A 331 -6.14 -15.16 36.04
N PHE A 332 -6.87 -16.27 36.15
CA PHE A 332 -8.13 -16.50 35.42
C PHE A 332 -9.10 -15.33 35.53
N ASN A 333 -9.33 -14.81 36.75
CA ASN A 333 -10.27 -13.71 37.00
C ASN A 333 -9.86 -12.42 36.27
N LEU A 334 -8.57 -12.12 36.21
CA LEU A 334 -8.04 -10.95 35.50
C LEU A 334 -8.24 -11.11 33.99
N ILE A 335 -7.89 -12.28 33.44
CA ILE A 335 -8.04 -12.58 32.01
C ILE A 335 -9.52 -12.53 31.63
N PHE A 336 -10.39 -13.12 32.44
CA PHE A 336 -11.84 -13.13 32.22
C PHE A 336 -12.42 -11.72 32.26
N PHE A 337 -11.99 -10.89 33.21
CA PHE A 337 -12.39 -9.49 33.29
C PHE A 337 -12.02 -8.73 32.00
N PHE A 338 -10.77 -8.80 31.54
CA PHE A 338 -10.34 -8.10 30.33
C PHE A 338 -11.01 -8.65 29.07
N PHE A 339 -11.26 -9.96 29.00
CA PHE A 339 -12.06 -10.56 27.92
C PHE A 339 -13.51 -10.03 27.92
N GLY A 340 -14.11 -9.86 29.11
CA GLY A 340 -15.40 -9.20 29.28
C GLY A 340 -15.39 -7.74 28.82
N VAL A 341 -14.36 -6.96 29.18
CA VAL A 341 -14.17 -5.58 28.73
C VAL A 341 -14.03 -5.50 27.21
N LEU A 342 -13.27 -6.40 26.59
CA LEU A 342 -13.14 -6.48 25.13
C LEU A 342 -14.51 -6.74 24.48
N THR A 343 -15.27 -7.68 25.02
CA THR A 343 -16.59 -8.06 24.50
C THR A 343 -17.57 -6.90 24.61
N LEU A 344 -17.63 -6.23 25.77
CA LEU A 344 -18.46 -5.04 25.97
C LEU A 344 -18.04 -3.88 25.05
N SER A 345 -16.74 -3.68 24.86
CA SER A 345 -16.20 -2.65 23.95
C SER A 345 -16.57 -2.94 22.50
N PHE A 346 -16.52 -4.21 22.09
CA PHE A 346 -16.97 -4.62 20.76
C PHE A 346 -18.47 -4.36 20.58
N ILE A 347 -19.30 -4.74 21.55
CA ILE A 347 -20.75 -4.44 21.52
C ILE A 347 -20.99 -2.93 21.41
N ALA A 348 -20.33 -2.11 22.23
CA ALA A 348 -20.42 -0.65 22.18
C ALA A 348 -19.98 -0.08 20.81
N SER A 349 -18.99 -0.69 20.18
CA SER A 349 -18.53 -0.29 18.84
C SER A 349 -19.59 -0.53 17.76
N LEU A 350 -20.43 -1.56 17.88
CA LEU A 350 -21.51 -1.83 16.93
C LEU A 350 -22.55 -0.69 16.94
N PHE A 351 -22.95 -0.23 18.12
CA PHE A 351 -23.84 0.93 18.25
C PHE A 351 -23.20 2.22 17.73
N THR A 352 -21.92 2.44 18.06
CA THR A 352 -21.21 3.67 17.70
C THR A 352 -20.97 3.77 16.19
N SER A 353 -20.70 2.64 15.53
CA SER A 353 -20.45 2.58 14.08
C SER A 353 -21.68 2.84 13.23
N LYS A 354 -22.89 2.82 13.82
CA LYS A 354 -24.18 2.97 13.13
C LYS A 354 -24.33 1.99 11.95
N ILE A 355 -23.84 0.77 12.11
CA ILE A 355 -24.01 -0.29 11.11
C ILE A 355 -25.46 -0.79 11.19
N GLY A 356 -26.10 -0.96 10.03
CA GLY A 356 -27.46 -1.51 9.97
C GLY A 356 -27.50 -2.93 10.54
N LYS A 357 -28.58 -3.30 11.25
CA LYS A 357 -28.70 -4.60 11.95
C LYS A 357 -28.37 -5.80 11.05
N GLY A 358 -28.84 -5.79 9.80
CA GLY A 358 -28.55 -6.83 8.81
C GLY A 358 -27.10 -6.92 8.37
N ASN A 359 -26.29 -5.86 8.56
CA ASN A 359 -24.89 -5.84 8.16
C ASN A 359 -23.95 -6.34 9.27
N ILE A 360 -24.41 -6.46 10.52
CA ILE A 360 -23.60 -6.96 11.64
C ILE A 360 -23.05 -8.36 11.34
N ILE A 361 -23.86 -9.22 10.69
CA ILE A 361 -23.42 -10.56 10.29
C ILE A 361 -22.23 -10.52 9.34
N TYR A 362 -22.18 -9.55 8.41
CA TYR A 362 -21.06 -9.39 7.48
C TYR A 362 -19.78 -8.98 8.19
N LEU A 363 -19.88 -8.14 9.23
CA LEU A 363 -18.74 -7.77 10.07
C LEU A 363 -18.18 -9.00 10.82
N LEU A 364 -19.06 -9.84 11.36
CA LEU A 364 -18.67 -11.06 12.07
C LEU A 364 -18.05 -12.12 11.15
N LEU A 365 -18.47 -12.16 9.87
CA LEU A 365 -17.91 -13.06 8.86
C LEU A 365 -16.57 -12.60 8.29
N TYR A 366 -16.23 -11.31 8.40
CA TYR A 366 -14.98 -10.77 7.85
C TYR A 366 -13.72 -11.54 8.26
N PRO A 367 -13.56 -11.96 9.52
CA PRO A 367 -12.32 -12.62 9.90
C PRO A 367 -12.25 -14.07 9.43
N VAL A 368 -13.39 -14.75 9.27
CA VAL A 368 -13.44 -16.05 8.58
C VAL A 368 -12.96 -15.86 7.15
N TYR A 369 -13.47 -14.85 6.45
CA TYR A 369 -12.98 -14.48 5.11
C TYR A 369 -11.46 -14.16 5.11
N SER A 370 -10.98 -13.39 6.08
CA SER A 370 -9.55 -13.05 6.21
C SER A 370 -8.68 -14.27 6.49
N LEU A 371 -9.15 -15.24 7.29
CA LEU A 371 -8.43 -16.48 7.58
C LEU A 371 -8.41 -17.40 6.36
N LEU A 372 -9.56 -17.62 5.73
CA LEU A 372 -9.66 -18.40 4.49
C LEU A 372 -8.67 -17.90 3.44
N LYS A 373 -8.53 -16.59 3.29
CA LYS A 373 -7.54 -15.99 2.38
C LYS A 373 -6.09 -16.33 2.72
N ILE A 374 -5.74 -16.34 4.01
CA ILE A 374 -4.40 -16.77 4.46
C ILE A 374 -4.19 -18.24 4.11
N PHE A 375 -5.17 -19.11 4.39
CA PHE A 375 -5.09 -20.54 4.09
C PHE A 375 -5.02 -20.83 2.58
N LEU A 376 -5.78 -20.11 1.75
CA LEU A 376 -5.76 -20.23 0.29
C LEU A 376 -4.41 -19.82 -0.32
N HIS A 377 -3.67 -18.92 0.32
CA HIS A 377 -2.32 -18.54 -0.08
C HIS A 377 -1.21 -19.45 0.48
N ILE A 378 -1.54 -20.47 1.27
CA ILE A 378 -0.58 -21.52 1.63
C ILE A 378 -0.27 -22.33 0.37
N PRO A 379 1.00 -22.43 -0.06
CA PRO A 379 1.37 -23.04 -1.34
C PRO A 379 0.80 -24.45 -1.54
N VAL A 380 0.73 -25.22 -0.45
CA VAL A 380 0.21 -26.60 -0.44
C VAL A 380 -1.28 -26.66 -0.76
N ILE A 381 -2.09 -25.77 -0.17
CA ILE A 381 -3.54 -25.72 -0.38
C ILE A 381 -3.85 -25.13 -1.75
N GLY A 382 -3.11 -24.11 -2.20
CA GLY A 382 -3.21 -23.59 -3.57
C GLY A 382 -2.91 -24.67 -4.62
N THR A 383 -1.94 -25.55 -4.35
CA THR A 383 -1.63 -26.69 -5.22
C THR A 383 -2.75 -27.73 -5.25
N VAL A 384 -3.38 -28.01 -4.10
CA VAL A 384 -4.51 -28.96 -4.00
C VAL A 384 -5.78 -28.42 -4.64
N ILE A 385 -6.07 -27.13 -4.45
CA ILE A 385 -7.21 -26.46 -5.09
C ILE A 385 -7.00 -26.42 -6.59
N ASN A 386 -5.82 -25.99 -7.09
CA ASN A 386 -5.50 -26.07 -8.51
C ASN A 386 -5.67 -27.50 -9.03
N LYS A 387 -5.20 -28.51 -8.30
CA LYS A 387 -5.36 -29.92 -8.68
C LYS A 387 -6.81 -30.40 -8.70
N LEU A 388 -7.71 -29.79 -7.94
CA LEU A 388 -9.15 -30.07 -7.91
C LEU A 388 -9.94 -29.25 -8.94
N THR A 389 -9.46 -28.06 -9.31
CA THR A 389 -10.04 -27.22 -10.38
C THR A 389 -9.48 -27.53 -11.76
N ASN A 390 -8.42 -28.36 -11.87
CA ASN A 390 -7.73 -28.79 -13.09
C ASN A 390 -8.54 -29.72 -14.02
N ASN A 391 -9.85 -29.50 -14.15
CA ASN A 391 -10.61 -29.98 -15.31
C ASN A 391 -11.14 -28.84 -16.18
N LYS A 392 -10.80 -27.58 -15.89
CA LYS A 392 -11.02 -26.43 -16.79
C LYS A 392 -9.84 -25.48 -16.62
N ASP A 393 -9.24 -25.05 -17.73
CA ASP A 393 -8.19 -24.01 -17.84
C ASP A 393 -6.72 -24.50 -17.96
N ASP A 394 -6.48 -25.62 -18.64
CA ASP A 394 -5.12 -26.03 -19.10
C ASP A 394 -4.89 -25.70 -20.59
N GLU A 395 -5.46 -24.61 -21.12
CA GLU A 395 -5.26 -24.21 -22.53
C GLU A 395 -4.29 -23.03 -22.76
N ASP A 396 -3.91 -22.22 -21.76
CA ASP A 396 -3.11 -20.99 -22.01
C ASP A 396 -1.83 -20.84 -21.13
N ARG A 397 -1.08 -21.92 -20.90
CA ARG A 397 0.22 -21.85 -20.21
C ARG A 397 1.38 -22.15 -21.15
N GLU A 398 2.03 -21.09 -21.62
CA GLU A 398 3.24 -21.20 -22.45
C GLU A 398 4.50 -20.95 -21.59
N MET A 399 5.51 -21.81 -21.71
CA MET A 399 6.79 -21.65 -21.02
C MET A 399 7.94 -21.84 -22.00
N SER A 400 8.85 -20.87 -22.05
CA SER A 400 10.12 -20.97 -22.76
C SER A 400 11.29 -20.88 -21.79
N THR A 401 12.34 -21.64 -22.02
CA THR A 401 13.55 -21.63 -21.18
C THR A 401 14.74 -21.16 -22.00
N VAL A 402 15.45 -20.17 -21.47
CA VAL A 402 16.63 -19.56 -22.10
C VAL A 402 17.86 -19.82 -21.24
N ASP A 403 18.96 -20.21 -21.89
CA ASP A 403 20.27 -20.27 -21.22
C ASP A 403 20.85 -18.86 -21.09
N VAL A 404 21.19 -18.46 -19.85
CA VAL A 404 21.75 -17.14 -19.53
C VAL A 404 23.02 -17.27 -18.70
N TYR A 405 23.86 -16.24 -18.70
CA TYR A 405 25.05 -16.19 -17.84
C TYR A 405 24.86 -15.20 -16.69
N VAL A 406 25.39 -15.52 -15.52
CA VAL A 406 25.44 -14.62 -14.37
C VAL A 406 26.88 -14.45 -13.93
N THR A 407 27.28 -13.23 -13.58
CA THR A 407 28.63 -12.93 -13.11
C THR A 407 28.63 -12.33 -11.71
N ASP A 408 29.61 -12.72 -10.91
CA ASP A 408 29.95 -12.10 -9.62
C ASP A 408 31.11 -11.07 -9.74
N GLY A 409 31.50 -10.74 -10.98
CA GLY A 409 32.66 -9.89 -11.29
C GLY A 409 33.97 -10.66 -11.50
N LYS A 410 34.06 -11.94 -11.12
CA LYS A 410 35.26 -12.79 -11.33
C LYS A 410 34.98 -13.98 -12.24
N ASN A 411 33.84 -14.64 -12.06
CA ASN A 411 33.44 -15.84 -12.79
C ASN A 411 32.15 -15.61 -13.57
N ASN A 412 31.94 -16.40 -14.63
CA ASN A 412 30.68 -16.48 -15.35
C ASN A 412 30.04 -17.84 -15.10
N LEU A 413 28.84 -17.85 -14.53
CA LEU A 413 28.08 -19.04 -14.21
C LEU A 413 26.95 -19.22 -15.22
N LYS A 414 26.90 -20.40 -15.86
CA LYS A 414 25.79 -20.76 -16.75
C LYS A 414 24.54 -21.09 -15.93
N CYS A 415 23.44 -20.42 -16.23
CA CYS A 415 22.17 -20.49 -15.53
C CYS A 415 21.02 -20.61 -16.54
N LYS A 416 19.80 -20.80 -16.05
CA LYS A 416 18.59 -20.83 -16.88
C LYS A 416 17.61 -19.75 -16.44
N LEU A 417 16.91 -19.18 -17.40
CA LEU A 417 15.83 -18.23 -17.19
C LEU A 417 14.57 -18.77 -17.87
N ASP A 418 13.55 -19.12 -17.09
CA ASP A 418 12.26 -19.53 -17.60
C ASP A 418 11.36 -18.32 -17.74
N LEU A 419 10.71 -18.20 -18.89
CA LEU A 419 9.79 -17.16 -19.26
C LEU A 419 8.42 -17.83 -19.40
N ILE A 420 7.50 -17.49 -18.50
CA ILE A 420 6.21 -18.15 -18.37
C ILE A 420 5.13 -17.13 -18.70
N SER A 421 4.22 -17.48 -19.60
CA SER A 421 2.99 -16.75 -19.91
C SER A 421 1.79 -17.54 -19.41
N GLU A 422 0.91 -16.90 -18.64
CA GLU A 422 -0.25 -17.53 -18.00
C GLU A 422 -1.38 -16.49 -17.92
N SER A 423 -2.48 -16.73 -18.65
CA SER A 423 -3.72 -15.90 -18.61
C SER A 423 -3.49 -14.40 -18.85
N GLY A 424 -2.63 -14.05 -19.83
CA GLY A 424 -2.32 -12.65 -20.18
C GLY A 424 -1.35 -11.95 -19.21
N LEU A 425 -0.80 -12.66 -18.24
CA LEU A 425 0.30 -12.21 -17.37
C LEU A 425 1.56 -13.04 -17.63
N VAL A 426 2.70 -12.47 -17.27
CA VAL A 426 4.01 -13.08 -17.49
C VAL A 426 4.86 -13.12 -16.23
N LYS A 427 5.70 -14.14 -16.11
CA LYS A 427 6.63 -14.36 -15.01
C LYS A 427 7.99 -14.78 -15.55
N ALA A 428 9.05 -14.34 -14.87
CA ALA A 428 10.41 -14.79 -15.12
C ALA A 428 10.90 -15.59 -13.92
N VAL A 429 11.49 -16.76 -14.15
CA VAL A 429 12.04 -17.63 -13.11
C VAL A 429 13.49 -17.95 -13.43
N PHE A 430 14.41 -17.38 -12.67
CA PHE A 430 15.81 -17.71 -12.73
C PHE A 430 16.09 -19.02 -11.97
N ARG A 431 16.85 -19.92 -12.60
CA ARG A 431 17.25 -21.22 -12.05
C ARG A 431 18.76 -21.40 -12.13
N PHE A 432 19.37 -21.74 -11.00
CA PHE A 432 20.74 -22.19 -10.92
C PHE A 432 20.86 -23.38 -9.96
N LYS A 433 21.16 -24.56 -10.52
CA LYS A 433 21.15 -25.84 -9.79
C LYS A 433 19.82 -26.06 -9.04
N LYS A 434 19.86 -26.13 -7.69
CA LYS A 434 18.67 -26.32 -6.84
C LYS A 434 18.02 -24.99 -6.39
N LYS A 435 18.60 -23.83 -6.72
CA LYS A 435 18.08 -22.51 -6.33
C LYS A 435 17.22 -21.93 -7.45
N LYS A 436 16.10 -21.31 -7.07
CA LYS A 436 15.17 -20.63 -7.98
C LYS A 436 14.77 -19.26 -7.43
N TYR A 437 14.71 -18.27 -8.29
CA TYR A 437 14.21 -16.91 -8.00
C TYR A 437 13.13 -16.57 -9.01
N SER A 438 11.91 -16.29 -8.55
CA SER A 438 10.79 -15.92 -9.42
C SER A 438 10.43 -14.45 -9.25
N SER A 439 10.04 -13.82 -10.36
CA SER A 439 9.31 -12.56 -10.33
C SER A 439 7.89 -12.78 -9.80
N SER A 440 7.24 -11.69 -9.40
CA SER A 440 5.78 -11.65 -9.30
C SER A 440 5.14 -11.73 -10.70
N SER A 441 3.81 -11.96 -10.78
CA SER A 441 3.10 -11.89 -12.06
C SER A 441 3.11 -10.45 -12.56
N GLN A 442 3.74 -10.22 -13.71
CA GLN A 442 3.82 -8.92 -14.36
C GLN A 442 2.95 -8.90 -15.60
N ILE A 443 2.60 -7.70 -16.07
CA ILE A 443 1.91 -7.52 -17.35
C ILE A 443 2.89 -7.68 -18.52
N ARG A 444 4.17 -7.32 -18.31
CA ARG A 444 5.21 -7.29 -19.36
C ARG A 444 6.42 -8.13 -18.99
N MET A 445 7.01 -8.78 -20.00
CA MET A 445 8.14 -9.70 -19.76
C MET A 445 9.40 -8.93 -19.35
N VAL A 446 9.55 -7.69 -19.85
CA VAL A 446 10.61 -6.76 -19.43
C VAL A 446 10.58 -6.52 -17.92
N ASP A 447 9.41 -6.30 -17.31
CA ASP A 447 9.29 -6.05 -15.88
C ASP A 447 9.61 -7.31 -15.07
N ALA A 448 9.16 -8.47 -15.56
CA ALA A 448 9.40 -9.76 -14.90
C ALA A 448 10.90 -10.07 -14.85
N ILE A 449 11.62 -9.86 -15.96
CA ILE A 449 13.08 -10.07 -16.03
C ILE A 449 13.82 -8.99 -15.23
N LYS A 450 13.34 -7.74 -15.22
CA LYS A 450 13.92 -6.66 -14.40
C LYS A 450 13.86 -6.99 -12.91
N GLU A 451 12.71 -7.45 -12.42
CA GLU A 451 12.55 -7.87 -11.01
C GLU A 451 13.51 -9.01 -10.63
N VAL A 452 13.75 -9.95 -11.55
CA VAL A 452 14.75 -11.02 -11.35
C VAL A 452 16.18 -10.47 -11.36
N SER A 453 16.49 -9.54 -12.28
CA SER A 453 17.80 -8.89 -12.37
C SER A 453 18.11 -8.10 -11.10
N ASP A 454 17.16 -7.32 -10.59
CA ASP A 454 17.30 -6.53 -9.37
C ASP A 454 17.56 -7.42 -8.14
N LYS A 455 16.80 -8.52 -8.00
CA LYS A 455 17.04 -9.51 -6.92
C LYS A 455 18.42 -10.16 -7.00
N LEU A 456 18.92 -10.44 -8.20
CA LEU A 456 20.27 -10.97 -8.36
C LEU A 456 21.32 -9.92 -7.99
N ASN A 457 21.11 -8.66 -8.41
CA ASN A 457 22.00 -7.54 -8.13
C ASN A 457 22.12 -7.28 -6.62
N GLU A 458 21.02 -7.37 -5.86
CA GLU A 458 20.99 -7.27 -4.39
C GLU A 458 21.89 -8.32 -3.72
N HIS A 459 22.04 -9.50 -4.34
CA HIS A 459 22.89 -10.58 -3.87
C HIS A 459 24.32 -10.55 -4.46
N GLY A 460 24.70 -9.47 -5.13
CA GLY A 460 26.04 -9.30 -5.72
C GLY A 460 26.25 -10.03 -7.05
N PHE A 461 25.18 -10.50 -7.68
CA PHE A 461 25.23 -11.23 -8.95
C PHE A 461 24.59 -10.40 -10.07
N ARG A 462 25.25 -10.30 -11.22
CA ARG A 462 24.73 -9.59 -12.39
C ARG A 462 24.37 -10.55 -13.50
N ILE A 463 23.13 -10.50 -13.97
CA ILE A 463 22.69 -11.30 -15.12
C ILE A 463 23.17 -10.66 -16.43
N LYS A 464 23.90 -11.43 -17.24
CA LYS A 464 24.51 -11.00 -18.52
C LYS A 464 23.53 -11.18 -19.68
N ILE A 465 22.50 -10.34 -19.69
CA ILE A 465 21.51 -10.29 -20.76
C ILE A 465 21.43 -8.87 -21.35
N CYS A 466 20.93 -8.76 -22.58
CA CYS A 466 20.73 -7.49 -23.27
C CYS A 466 20.01 -6.46 -22.41
N GLN A 467 18.93 -6.82 -21.72
CA GLN A 467 18.20 -5.90 -20.84
C GLN A 467 19.10 -5.21 -19.79
N SER A 468 20.10 -5.91 -19.25
CA SER A 468 20.99 -5.38 -18.20
C SER A 468 22.29 -4.82 -18.77
N CYS A 469 22.36 -4.61 -20.08
CA CYS A 469 23.54 -4.13 -20.80
C CYS A 469 23.44 -2.63 -21.08
N GLY A 470 24.53 -1.87 -20.89
CA GLY A 470 24.59 -0.43 -21.15
C GLY A 470 24.45 -0.04 -22.63
N PHE A 471 24.56 -1.00 -23.58
CA PHE A 471 24.39 -0.74 -25.01
C PHE A 471 22.99 -1.07 -25.54
N PHE A 472 22.11 -1.62 -24.70
CA PHE A 472 20.79 -2.05 -25.12
C PHE A 472 19.75 -0.94 -24.98
N ASN A 473 18.89 -0.84 -26.00
CA ASN A 473 17.72 0.02 -25.97
C ASN A 473 16.49 -0.80 -26.34
N LEU A 474 15.37 -0.50 -25.70
CA LEU A 474 14.11 -1.22 -25.91
C LEU A 474 13.45 -0.79 -27.23
N LYS A 475 12.96 -1.74 -28.01
CA LYS A 475 12.24 -1.50 -29.26
C LYS A 475 10.76 -1.54 -28.96
N MET A 476 10.12 -0.39 -29.13
CA MET A 476 8.69 -0.22 -28.93
C MET A 476 7.95 -0.82 -30.12
N ASP A 477 7.67 -2.13 -30.08
CA ASP A 477 7.06 -2.87 -31.19
C ASP A 477 5.53 -3.03 -31.06
N GLY A 478 4.92 -2.38 -30.06
CA GLY A 478 3.48 -2.48 -29.77
C GLY A 478 3.05 -3.85 -29.23
N SER A 479 3.97 -4.79 -29.03
CA SER A 479 3.65 -6.08 -28.42
C SER A 479 3.47 -5.92 -26.91
N THR A 480 2.48 -6.64 -26.35
CA THR A 480 2.18 -6.64 -24.91
C THR A 480 3.38 -7.06 -24.05
N ASN A 481 4.27 -7.90 -24.57
CA ASN A 481 5.39 -8.46 -23.82
C ASN A 481 6.70 -7.65 -23.93
N MET A 482 6.81 -6.72 -24.89
CA MET A 482 7.96 -5.82 -25.11
C MET A 482 9.31 -6.56 -25.11
N ILE A 483 9.42 -7.59 -25.95
CA ILE A 483 10.55 -8.52 -25.93
C ILE A 483 11.73 -8.03 -26.78
N LYS A 484 11.50 -7.13 -27.74
CA LYS A 484 12.49 -6.71 -28.74
C LYS A 484 13.24 -5.45 -28.30
N GLY A 485 14.47 -5.31 -28.78
CA GLY A 485 15.32 -4.15 -28.58
C GLY A 485 16.35 -4.01 -29.69
N TYR A 486 17.21 -3.01 -29.58
CA TYR A 486 18.34 -2.78 -30.48
C TYR A 486 19.62 -2.55 -29.68
N CYS A 487 20.75 -2.99 -30.24
CA CYS A 487 22.08 -2.85 -29.66
C CYS A 487 22.85 -1.74 -30.37
N ASN A 488 23.30 -0.73 -29.61
CA ASN A 488 24.03 0.45 -30.13
C ASN A 488 25.55 0.33 -29.96
N LYS A 489 26.10 -0.89 -29.90
CA LYS A 489 27.53 -1.08 -29.67
C LYS A 489 28.35 -0.62 -30.90
N PRO A 490 29.29 0.32 -30.77
CA PRO A 490 30.07 0.87 -31.89
C PRO A 490 30.87 -0.19 -32.67
N VAL A 491 31.41 -1.19 -31.97
CA VAL A 491 32.25 -2.24 -32.59
C VAL A 491 31.45 -3.16 -33.53
N VAL A 492 30.13 -3.24 -33.38
CA VAL A 492 29.25 -4.02 -34.27
C VAL A 492 28.79 -3.19 -35.47
N GLN A 493 28.86 -1.86 -35.37
CA GLN A 493 28.41 -0.91 -36.40
C GLN A 493 29.42 -0.72 -37.54
N ASN A 494 30.64 -1.28 -37.44
CA ASN A 494 31.71 -1.10 -38.45
C ASN A 494 31.42 -1.71 -39.85
N GLU A 495 30.21 -2.21 -40.11
CA GLU A 495 29.76 -2.62 -41.45
C GLU A 495 28.37 -2.08 -41.86
N SER A 496 27.63 -1.36 -41.00
CA SER A 496 26.37 -0.69 -41.38
C SER A 496 25.87 0.31 -40.32
N ASP A 497 25.25 1.41 -40.76
CA ASP A 497 24.61 2.45 -39.92
C ASP A 497 23.31 2.00 -39.22
N ILE A 498 23.02 0.70 -39.20
CA ILE A 498 21.73 0.16 -38.76
C ILE A 498 21.88 -0.48 -37.36
N PRO A 499 21.08 -0.08 -36.36
CA PRO A 499 21.07 -0.72 -35.05
C PRO A 499 20.72 -2.21 -35.15
N LEU A 500 21.45 -3.07 -34.44
CA LEU A 500 21.23 -4.52 -34.51
C LEU A 500 20.03 -4.92 -33.63
N ASP A 501 18.98 -5.44 -34.25
CA ASP A 501 17.81 -5.98 -33.56
C ASP A 501 18.20 -7.15 -32.64
N THR A 502 17.67 -7.14 -31.41
CA THR A 502 17.92 -8.18 -30.41
C THR A 502 16.71 -8.36 -29.49
N ILE A 503 16.79 -9.28 -28.53
CA ILE A 503 15.74 -9.58 -27.55
C ILE A 503 16.26 -9.46 -26.12
N LEU A 504 15.36 -9.20 -25.17
CA LEU A 504 15.69 -8.89 -23.77
C LEU A 504 16.71 -9.84 -23.12
N TRP A 505 16.53 -11.14 -23.31
CA TRP A 505 17.29 -12.21 -22.66
C TRP A 505 18.48 -12.72 -23.48
N ASN A 506 18.81 -12.06 -24.61
CA ASN A 506 19.96 -12.45 -25.40
C ASN A 506 21.26 -12.19 -24.62
N SER A 507 22.22 -13.11 -24.72
CA SER A 507 23.51 -13.03 -24.04
C SER A 507 24.63 -12.89 -25.08
N CYS A 508 25.58 -11.97 -24.87
CA CYS A 508 26.68 -11.75 -25.81
C CYS A 508 28.03 -11.56 -25.08
N PRO A 509 29.17 -11.81 -25.76
CA PRO A 509 30.49 -11.66 -25.15
C PRO A 509 30.87 -10.20 -24.86
N TYR A 510 30.12 -9.24 -25.42
CA TYR A 510 30.39 -7.81 -25.34
C TYR A 510 29.52 -7.07 -24.33
N TYR A 511 28.91 -7.81 -23.40
CA TYR A 511 28.08 -7.26 -22.35
C TYR A 511 28.87 -6.24 -21.50
N VAL A 512 28.30 -5.05 -21.34
CA VAL A 512 28.76 -4.02 -20.39
C VAL A 512 27.62 -3.79 -19.40
N PRO A 513 27.84 -3.92 -18.08
CA PRO A 513 26.77 -3.73 -17.12
C PRO A 513 26.24 -2.29 -17.19
N GLN A 514 24.91 -2.15 -17.24
CA GLN A 514 24.27 -0.84 -17.16
C GLN A 514 24.59 -0.21 -15.79
N GLU A 515 25.05 1.05 -15.78
CA GLU A 515 25.14 1.81 -14.55
C GLU A 515 23.73 2.10 -14.06
N VAL A 516 23.41 1.57 -12.87
CA VAL A 516 22.14 1.82 -12.22
C VAL A 516 22.12 3.30 -11.82
N ASN A 517 21.28 4.11 -12.45
CA ASN A 517 20.86 5.39 -11.86
C ASN A 517 20.09 5.05 -10.57
N LYS A 518 20.83 4.90 -9.48
CA LYS A 518 20.29 4.68 -8.15
C LYS A 518 19.64 5.97 -7.67
N ILE A 519 18.33 6.08 -7.87
CA ILE A 519 17.52 6.92 -6.99
C ILE A 519 17.40 6.16 -5.66
N ILE A 520 18.09 6.71 -4.65
CA ILE A 520 18.08 6.43 -3.20
C ILE A 520 18.79 5.14 -2.73
N ASP A 521 19.94 5.37 -2.10
CA ASP A 521 20.63 4.43 -1.22
C ASP A 521 19.97 4.41 0.18
N ILE A 522 19.76 3.21 0.70
CA ILE A 522 19.29 2.91 2.08
C ILE A 522 20.23 3.53 3.14
N ASN A 523 21.45 3.92 2.78
CA ASN A 523 22.37 4.60 3.69
C ASN A 523 21.93 6.02 4.10
N SER A 524 20.95 6.63 3.41
CA SER A 524 20.35 7.91 3.83
C SER A 524 19.64 7.88 5.19
N PHE A 525 19.45 6.70 5.80
CA PHE A 525 18.91 6.57 7.16
C PHE A 525 19.88 6.94 8.29
N ARG A 526 21.16 7.21 7.99
CA ARG A 526 22.20 7.42 9.02
C ARG A 526 22.61 8.86 9.28
N GLU A 527 22.23 9.82 8.45
CA GLU A 527 22.68 11.21 8.59
C GLU A 527 21.50 12.17 8.51
N ASN A 528 20.84 12.35 9.68
CA ASN A 528 20.42 13.60 10.29
C ASN A 528 19.36 13.35 11.38
#